data_AF-A0A3N5JM52-F1
#
_entry.id   AF-A0A3N5JM52-F1
#
_cell.length_a   1.000
_cell.length_b   1.000
_cell.length_c   1.000
_cell.angle_alpha   90.00
_cell.angle_beta   90.00
_cell.angle_gamma   90.00
#
_symmetry.space_group_name_H-M   'P 1'
#
loop_
_entity.id
_entity.type
_entity.pdbx_description
1 polymer ?
#
loop_
_entity_poly.entity_id
_entity_poly.type
_entity_poly.pdbx_seq_one_letter_code
_entity_poly.pdbx_strand_id
1 'polypeptide(L)'
;MRFKKIFLLLGLAGTLPAQIVMQTSTDSILTHRVERDADGRLLPWFQPHVPGAAYAHVAQLASEFLLNSVPVYEPLGVKMYFITCCFQGPQMTQNNEFIAEDWMHNPACVWAGLVQSLVLDYRVYSGDKSYIDLVRGMLDFQLEHGLTPADWVWPDVPYASADPFVITYQGAMRWETDGMRGDGLHCIEPDKIGELGIAFLNFYKVTLEERFLTAAVHCADALAEHVRDVRPGPPPFSESSTIKSPWPFRVNARNGLIVSEYCSNVIEPIRLFDELLRLQHRLNIASEQTIAYQKARDLAGEWLFSINGPMKTSIWNAYFEDVPNDPDRSNRVQITPLETLRHLIKHPQLDPNLDKDAPALIHWVASNFATEGMDAIKEQTWCYAPMGSHTARYASLCALWYEYTQDDWYKDQAERFFNLATYMCHPNGVVSVGPDWPGSWWSDGYGDYIRHFMEGLAAIPEWAPVDQDHLLKSTSVIQALEYSPKQTSYTTFDAEAVEVLRLTKKPSTVQSGITFLKERTNLDAPGWTWKKLNKGGVMQVRHSSGEVRVIK
;
A
#
# COMPACT_ATOMS: atom_id res chain seq x y z
N MET A 1 -29.14 48.55 33.14
CA MET A 1 -28.68 47.36 33.88
C MET A 1 -28.33 46.28 32.87
N ARG A 2 -27.03 46.11 32.58
CA ARG A 2 -26.50 45.13 31.62
C ARG A 2 -26.31 43.80 32.34
N PHE A 3 -26.90 42.71 31.85
CA PHE A 3 -26.49 41.36 32.22
C PHE A 3 -26.15 40.57 30.96
N LYS A 4 -24.85 40.46 30.68
CA LYS A 4 -24.28 39.49 29.75
C LYS A 4 -24.39 38.11 30.41
N LYS A 5 -25.04 37.15 29.75
CA LYS A 5 -24.90 35.72 30.06
C LYS A 5 -23.71 35.20 29.26
N ILE A 6 -22.65 34.84 29.97
CA ILE A 6 -21.50 34.11 29.45
C ILE A 6 -21.90 32.64 29.47
N PHE A 7 -21.95 32.01 28.30
CA PHE A 7 -21.95 30.55 28.18
C PHE A 7 -20.50 30.09 28.26
N LEU A 8 -20.17 29.40 29.35
CA LEU A 8 -18.90 28.71 29.51
C LEU A 8 -19.05 27.34 28.83
N LEU A 9 -18.49 27.18 27.62
CA LEU A 9 -18.24 25.85 27.05
C LEU A 9 -17.05 25.24 27.79
N LEU A 10 -17.30 24.24 28.62
CA LEU A 10 -16.28 23.31 29.10
C LEU A 10 -16.07 22.24 28.03
N GLY A 11 -15.18 22.52 27.07
CA GLY A 11 -14.60 21.51 26.21
C GLY A 11 -13.47 20.82 26.96
N LEU A 12 -13.70 19.58 27.42
CA LEU A 12 -12.64 18.67 27.83
C LEU A 12 -11.99 18.13 26.56
N ALA A 13 -11.03 18.88 26.02
CA ALA A 13 -10.04 18.32 25.11
C ALA A 13 -9.08 17.49 25.95
N GLY A 14 -9.20 16.16 25.86
CA GLY A 14 -8.16 15.26 26.31
C GLY A 14 -6.95 15.43 25.40
N THR A 15 -6.03 16.32 25.79
CA THR A 15 -4.71 16.38 25.19
C THR A 15 -3.97 15.11 25.60
N LEU A 16 -3.76 14.20 24.65
CA LEU A 16 -2.63 13.27 24.74
C LEU A 16 -1.39 14.12 25.01
N PRO A 17 -0.52 13.78 25.97
CA PRO A 17 0.79 14.38 26.01
C PRO A 17 1.49 13.95 24.72
N ALA A 18 1.64 14.89 23.77
CA ALA A 18 2.63 14.75 22.73
C ALA A 18 3.96 14.52 23.45
N GLN A 19 4.45 13.28 23.44
CA GLN A 19 5.82 12.99 23.84
C GLN A 19 6.68 13.59 22.74
N ILE A 20 7.04 14.86 22.93
CA ILE A 20 8.00 15.57 22.09
C ILE A 20 9.29 14.78 22.17
N VAL A 21 9.69 14.16 21.05
CA VAL A 21 11.06 13.71 20.87
C VAL A 21 11.93 14.94 21.04
N MET A 22 12.87 14.91 21.98
CA MET A 22 13.83 15.99 22.14
C MET A 22 14.60 16.10 20.83
N GLN A 23 14.33 17.14 20.03
CA GLN A 23 15.14 17.45 18.85
C GLN A 23 16.57 17.68 19.35
N THR A 24 17.44 16.70 19.14
CA THR A 24 18.80 16.69 19.70
C THR A 24 19.71 17.67 18.97
N SER A 25 19.31 18.16 17.81
CA SER A 25 20.03 19.15 17.00
C SER A 25 19.13 19.77 15.91
N THR A 26 19.32 21.05 15.59
CA THR A 26 18.73 21.69 14.39
C THR A 26 19.27 21.12 13.09
N ASP A 27 20.32 20.29 13.15
CA ASP A 27 21.07 19.80 12.00
C ASP A 27 20.77 18.32 11.68
N SER A 28 19.76 17.72 12.32
CA SER A 28 19.39 16.31 12.13
C SER A 28 17.87 16.13 11.99
N ILE A 29 17.47 15.10 11.26
CA ILE A 29 16.12 14.52 11.30
C ILE A 29 16.28 13.10 11.83
N LEU A 30 15.63 12.81 12.95
CA LEU A 30 15.83 11.58 13.72
C LEU A 30 17.32 11.32 14.00
N THR A 31 17.86 10.16 13.61
CA THR A 31 19.26 9.78 13.84
C THR A 31 20.22 10.26 12.75
N HIS A 32 19.72 10.95 11.73
CA HIS A 32 20.51 11.26 10.53
C HIS A 32 20.78 12.75 10.41
N ARG A 33 22.02 13.08 10.07
CA ARG A 33 22.43 14.46 9.80
C ARG A 33 21.75 14.96 8.51
N VAL A 34 21.25 16.18 8.55
CA VAL A 34 20.66 16.87 7.40
C VAL A 34 21.77 17.33 6.46
N GLU A 35 21.65 16.96 5.19
CA GLU A 35 22.45 17.52 4.10
C GLU A 35 21.54 18.22 3.09
N ARG A 36 22.05 19.32 2.52
CA ARG A 36 21.32 20.14 1.55
C ARG A 36 22.19 20.45 0.35
N ASP A 37 21.57 20.60 -0.81
CA ASP A 37 22.24 21.05 -2.02
C ASP A 37 22.52 22.56 -2.00
N ALA A 38 23.09 23.06 -3.10
CA ALA A 38 23.42 24.48 -3.25
C ALA A 38 22.20 25.41 -3.24
N ASP A 39 21.01 24.89 -3.56
CA ASP A 39 19.73 25.61 -3.55
C ASP A 39 19.00 25.46 -2.20
N GLY A 40 19.60 24.78 -1.23
CA GLY A 40 19.05 24.55 0.10
C GLY A 40 18.03 23.41 0.19
N ARG A 41 17.86 22.61 -0.88
CA ARG A 41 16.93 21.47 -0.92
C ARG A 41 17.50 20.29 -0.14
N LEU A 42 16.64 19.53 0.50
CA LEU A 42 17.03 18.36 1.30
C LEU A 42 17.57 17.24 0.37
N LEU A 43 18.79 16.79 0.66
CA LEU A 43 19.37 15.60 0.05
C LEU A 43 19.02 14.36 0.87
N PRO A 44 18.94 13.16 0.26
CA PRO A 44 18.65 11.95 1.02
C PRO A 44 19.84 11.60 1.93
N TRP A 45 19.58 10.97 3.07
CA TRP A 45 20.63 10.78 4.09
C TRP A 45 21.75 9.81 3.66
N PHE A 46 21.46 8.87 2.74
CA PHE A 46 22.42 7.87 2.27
C PHE A 46 22.92 8.19 0.86
N GLN A 47 24.25 8.34 0.72
CA GLN A 47 24.92 8.69 -0.54
C GLN A 47 24.21 9.84 -1.30
N PRO A 48 24.12 11.04 -0.69
CA PRO A 48 23.29 12.16 -1.16
C PRO A 48 23.59 12.66 -2.59
N HIS A 49 24.72 12.28 -3.18
CA HIS A 49 25.14 12.66 -4.53
C HIS A 49 24.98 11.55 -5.57
N VAL A 50 24.38 10.41 -5.19
CA VAL A 50 24.07 9.29 -6.08
C VAL A 50 22.55 9.19 -6.19
N PRO A 51 21.94 9.61 -7.32
CA PRO A 51 20.50 9.61 -7.50
C PRO A 51 19.88 8.24 -7.16
N GLY A 52 18.89 8.25 -6.27
CA GLY A 52 18.13 7.05 -5.88
C GLY A 52 18.85 6.02 -5.00
N ALA A 53 20.15 6.19 -4.70
CA ALA A 53 20.89 5.23 -3.87
C ALA A 53 20.24 5.01 -2.50
N ALA A 54 19.75 6.09 -1.87
CA ALA A 54 19.05 6.00 -0.60
C ALA A 54 17.74 5.22 -0.68
N TYR A 55 17.02 5.27 -1.80
CA TYR A 55 15.70 4.65 -1.95
C TYR A 55 15.81 3.12 -1.90
N ALA A 56 16.75 2.58 -2.68
CA ALA A 56 17.07 1.15 -2.64
C ALA A 56 17.62 0.75 -1.26
N HIS A 57 18.46 1.59 -0.66
CA HIS A 57 19.10 1.31 0.62
C HIS A 57 18.10 1.23 1.78
N VAL A 58 17.18 2.20 1.92
CA VAL A 58 16.19 2.17 3.02
C VAL A 58 15.17 1.05 2.84
N ALA A 59 14.80 0.71 1.60
CA ALA A 59 13.98 -0.46 1.32
C ALA A 59 14.68 -1.76 1.73
N GLN A 60 15.99 -1.86 1.46
CA GLN A 60 16.82 -2.97 1.91
C GLN A 60 16.85 -3.08 3.43
N LEU A 61 17.21 -2.01 4.14
CA LEU A 61 17.30 -2.01 5.60
C LEU A 61 15.97 -2.42 6.26
N ALA A 62 14.86 -1.82 5.81
CA ALA A 62 13.53 -2.13 6.35
C ALA A 62 13.12 -3.60 6.07
N SER A 63 13.43 -4.12 4.90
CA SER A 63 13.15 -5.52 4.53
C SER A 63 13.99 -6.50 5.34
N GLU A 64 15.29 -6.23 5.49
CA GLU A 64 16.20 -7.07 6.26
C GLU A 64 15.85 -7.09 7.75
N PHE A 65 15.33 -5.98 8.29
CA PHE A 65 14.82 -5.95 9.67
C PHE A 65 13.65 -6.91 9.86
N LEU A 66 12.66 -6.89 8.95
CA LEU A 66 11.52 -7.81 9.01
C LEU A 66 11.95 -9.28 8.94
N LEU A 67 12.92 -9.58 8.09
CA LEU A 67 13.41 -10.95 7.89
C LEU A 67 14.22 -11.45 9.09
N ASN A 68 15.09 -10.62 9.67
CA ASN A 68 16.16 -11.09 10.54
C ASN A 68 16.09 -10.57 11.98
N SER A 69 15.39 -9.47 12.24
CA SER A 69 15.61 -8.68 13.46
C SER A 69 14.34 -8.36 14.25
N VAL A 70 13.15 -8.70 13.74
CA VAL A 70 11.91 -8.54 14.52
C VAL A 70 11.99 -9.35 15.82
N PRO A 71 11.78 -8.73 16.99
CA PRO A 71 11.80 -9.43 18.27
C PRO A 71 10.68 -10.46 18.41
N VAL A 72 10.95 -11.50 19.21
CA VAL A 72 9.91 -12.39 19.72
C VAL A 72 9.32 -11.76 20.98
N TYR A 73 8.00 -11.74 21.07
CA TYR A 73 7.30 -11.39 22.29
C TYR A 73 7.26 -12.63 23.20
N GLU A 74 8.23 -12.71 24.12
CA GLU A 74 8.47 -13.86 24.99
C GLU A 74 7.22 -14.45 25.66
N PRO A 75 6.25 -13.66 26.17
CA PRO A 75 5.05 -14.23 26.81
C PRO A 75 4.21 -15.15 25.91
N LEU A 76 4.28 -14.97 24.59
CA LEU A 76 3.51 -15.76 23.62
C LEU A 76 4.40 -16.55 22.65
N GLY A 77 5.72 -16.33 22.64
CA GLY A 77 6.65 -17.02 21.77
C GLY A 77 6.49 -16.71 20.27
N VAL A 78 5.79 -15.63 19.92
CA VAL A 78 5.53 -15.20 18.53
C VAL A 78 6.23 -13.88 18.22
N LYS A 79 6.49 -13.61 16.93
CA LYS A 79 7.02 -12.31 16.50
C LYS A 79 6.04 -11.18 16.83
N MET A 80 6.57 -10.01 17.20
CA MET A 80 5.75 -8.86 17.61
C MET A 80 4.70 -8.44 16.58
N TYR A 81 4.99 -8.57 15.28
CA TYR A 81 4.05 -8.19 14.24
C TYR A 81 2.75 -9.02 14.24
N PHE A 82 2.66 -10.14 14.98
CA PHE A 82 1.45 -10.94 15.08
C PHE A 82 0.49 -10.45 16.17
N ILE A 83 0.92 -9.55 17.04
CA ILE A 83 0.20 -9.27 18.29
C ILE A 83 0.12 -7.78 18.63
N THR A 84 0.72 -6.89 17.85
CA THR A 84 0.60 -5.43 18.03
C THR A 84 0.83 -4.72 16.70
N CYS A 85 0.21 -3.56 16.48
CA CYS A 85 0.47 -2.73 15.29
C CYS A 85 1.80 -1.96 15.37
N CYS A 86 2.33 -1.72 16.58
CA CYS A 86 3.44 -0.80 16.75
C CYS A 86 4.40 -1.16 17.89
N PHE A 87 5.59 -0.59 17.79
CA PHE A 87 6.68 -0.82 18.72
C PHE A 87 7.65 0.38 18.73
N GLN A 88 8.43 0.49 19.81
CA GLN A 88 9.58 1.37 19.90
C GLN A 88 10.87 0.58 19.67
N GLY A 89 11.74 1.08 18.80
CA GLY A 89 13.06 0.51 18.56
C GLY A 89 14.10 0.94 19.60
N PRO A 90 15.26 0.27 19.69
CA PRO A 90 16.34 0.59 20.62
C PRO A 90 16.79 2.06 20.57
N GLN A 91 16.78 2.66 19.39
CA GLN A 91 17.14 4.07 19.19
C GLN A 91 16.09 5.07 19.70
N MET A 92 14.90 4.59 20.10
CA MET A 92 13.79 5.39 20.63
C MET A 92 13.63 5.20 22.15
N THR A 93 14.35 4.25 22.76
CA THR A 93 14.19 3.88 24.17
C THR A 93 15.44 4.18 24.98
N GLN A 94 15.25 4.52 26.27
CA GLN A 94 16.39 4.84 27.15
C GLN A 94 17.30 3.63 27.43
N ASN A 95 16.75 2.42 27.40
CA ASN A 95 17.45 1.19 27.70
C ASN A 95 18.00 0.46 26.46
N ASN A 96 17.83 1.03 25.27
CA ASN A 96 18.24 0.41 24.01
C ASN A 96 17.59 -0.97 23.78
N GLU A 97 16.30 -1.07 24.09
CA GLU A 97 15.45 -2.27 23.97
C GLU A 97 14.30 -2.04 22.99
N PHE A 98 13.75 -3.13 22.46
CA PHE A 98 12.48 -3.10 21.73
C PHE A 98 11.30 -3.18 22.70
N ILE A 99 10.30 -2.33 22.52
CA ILE A 99 9.10 -2.30 23.37
C ILE A 99 7.88 -2.39 22.46
N ALA A 100 7.06 -3.43 22.61
CA ALA A 100 5.76 -3.51 21.94
C ALA A 100 4.78 -2.54 22.61
N GLU A 101 3.98 -1.86 21.80
CA GLU A 101 3.00 -0.89 22.28
C GLU A 101 1.62 -1.52 22.44
N ASP A 102 0.86 -1.00 23.42
CA ASP A 102 -0.49 -1.45 23.76
C ASP A 102 -1.53 -0.68 22.95
N TRP A 103 -1.59 -0.97 21.64
CA TRP A 103 -2.51 -0.32 20.70
C TRP A 103 -3.16 -1.36 19.76
N MET A 104 -4.33 -1.05 19.20
CA MET A 104 -5.09 -1.98 18.35
C MET A 104 -4.22 -2.49 17.19
N HIS A 105 -4.19 -3.80 17.00
CA HIS A 105 -3.48 -4.41 15.89
C HIS A 105 -4.34 -4.41 14.62
N ASN A 106 -3.71 -4.25 13.45
CA ASN A 106 -4.35 -4.12 12.14
C ASN A 106 -3.78 -5.10 11.09
N PRO A 107 -3.79 -6.42 11.38
CA PRO A 107 -3.08 -7.43 10.60
C PRO A 107 -3.48 -7.48 9.13
N ALA A 108 -4.75 -7.28 8.78
CA ALA A 108 -5.18 -7.41 7.38
C ALA A 108 -4.46 -6.42 6.44
N CYS A 109 -4.32 -5.16 6.88
CA CYS A 109 -3.61 -4.13 6.12
C CYS A 109 -2.10 -4.42 6.09
N VAL A 110 -1.51 -4.85 7.22
CA VAL A 110 -0.08 -5.18 7.30
C VAL A 110 0.26 -6.32 6.34
N TRP A 111 -0.50 -7.41 6.35
CA TRP A 111 -0.25 -8.57 5.48
C TRP A 111 -0.44 -8.23 4.01
N ALA A 112 -1.49 -7.50 3.67
CA ALA A 112 -1.72 -7.08 2.30
C ALA A 112 -0.58 -6.16 1.80
N GLY A 113 -0.19 -5.19 2.62
CA GLY A 113 0.95 -4.30 2.35
C GLY A 113 2.25 -5.06 2.16
N LEU A 114 2.53 -6.08 2.99
CA LEU A 114 3.77 -6.88 2.90
C LEU A 114 3.78 -7.87 1.74
N VAL A 115 2.62 -8.37 1.29
CA VAL A 115 2.54 -9.09 0.01
C VAL A 115 2.99 -8.18 -1.14
N GLN A 116 2.50 -6.94 -1.20
CA GLN A 116 2.95 -5.99 -2.23
C GLN A 116 4.44 -5.64 -2.05
N SER A 117 4.78 -5.06 -0.89
CA SER A 117 6.11 -4.51 -0.59
C SER A 117 7.24 -5.54 -0.67
N LEU A 118 7.05 -6.73 -0.10
CA LEU A 118 8.13 -7.73 -0.02
C LEU A 118 8.04 -8.78 -1.12
N VAL A 119 6.85 -9.31 -1.40
CA VAL A 119 6.72 -10.47 -2.30
C VAL A 119 6.66 -10.03 -3.77
N LEU A 120 5.91 -8.99 -4.08
CA LEU A 120 5.74 -8.52 -5.46
C LEU A 120 6.84 -7.53 -5.87
N ASP A 121 7.31 -6.71 -4.94
CA ASP A 121 8.26 -5.63 -5.25
C ASP A 121 9.69 -5.98 -4.80
N TYR A 122 10.00 -5.94 -3.50
CA TYR A 122 11.39 -6.01 -3.03
C TYR A 122 12.07 -7.36 -3.32
N ARG A 123 11.37 -8.49 -3.23
CA ARG A 123 11.89 -9.81 -3.67
C ARG A 123 12.27 -9.81 -5.14
N VAL A 124 11.47 -9.17 -5.99
CA VAL A 124 11.73 -9.11 -7.43
C VAL A 124 12.92 -8.19 -7.72
N TYR A 125 13.02 -7.09 -6.98
CA TYR A 125 14.17 -6.21 -7.06
C TYR A 125 15.46 -6.91 -6.59
N SER A 126 15.46 -7.54 -5.42
CA SER A 126 16.64 -8.14 -4.77
C SER A 126 17.01 -9.54 -5.27
N GLY A 127 16.02 -10.31 -5.74
CA GLY A 127 16.16 -11.73 -6.07
C GLY A 127 16.12 -12.67 -4.86
N ASP A 128 15.89 -12.17 -3.65
CA ASP A 128 15.88 -12.98 -2.43
C ASP A 128 14.51 -13.64 -2.19
N LYS A 129 14.44 -14.96 -2.38
CA LYS A 129 13.21 -15.74 -2.26
C LYS A 129 12.74 -15.93 -0.81
N SER A 130 13.57 -15.64 0.20
CA SER A 130 13.22 -15.83 1.62
C SER A 130 12.00 -14.99 2.07
N TYR A 131 11.76 -13.85 1.42
CA TYR A 131 10.59 -13.01 1.66
C TYR A 131 9.25 -13.71 1.36
N ILE A 132 9.23 -14.74 0.49
CA ILE A 132 8.04 -15.55 0.27
C ILE A 132 7.67 -16.30 1.56
N ASP A 133 8.66 -16.91 2.22
CA ASP A 133 8.43 -17.73 3.41
C ASP A 133 8.04 -16.86 4.62
N LEU A 134 8.66 -15.67 4.75
CA LEU A 134 8.29 -14.69 5.77
C LEU A 134 6.81 -14.30 5.66
N VAL A 135 6.37 -13.89 4.47
CA VAL A 135 4.99 -13.44 4.26
C VAL A 135 4.01 -14.62 4.25
N ARG A 136 4.43 -15.83 3.83
CA ARG A 136 3.61 -17.04 3.99
C ARG A 136 3.23 -17.24 5.45
N GLY A 137 4.19 -17.13 6.38
CA GLY A 137 3.91 -17.29 7.81
C GLY A 137 2.88 -16.30 8.34
N MET A 138 2.85 -15.09 7.79
CA MET A 138 1.87 -14.05 8.14
C MET A 138 0.46 -14.38 7.63
N LEU A 139 0.37 -14.78 6.37
CA LEU A 139 -0.90 -15.19 5.76
C LEU A 139 -1.46 -16.47 6.39
N ASP A 140 -0.58 -17.44 6.70
CA ASP A 140 -0.95 -18.67 7.39
C ASP A 140 -1.53 -18.37 8.78
N PHE A 141 -0.91 -17.46 9.52
CA PHE A 141 -1.42 -17.00 10.82
C PHE A 141 -2.81 -16.37 10.70
N GLN A 142 -3.05 -15.54 9.68
CA GLN A 142 -4.39 -14.98 9.45
C GLN A 142 -5.41 -16.07 9.16
N LEU A 143 -5.09 -17.03 8.30
CA LEU A 143 -6.00 -18.12 7.94
C LEU A 143 -6.32 -19.01 9.14
N GLU A 144 -5.37 -19.21 10.05
CA GLU A 144 -5.55 -20.04 11.24
C GLU A 144 -6.29 -19.30 12.37
N HIS A 145 -6.03 -18.00 12.55
CA HIS A 145 -6.42 -17.29 13.76
C HIS A 145 -7.33 -16.08 13.55
N GLY A 146 -7.61 -15.70 12.30
CA GLY A 146 -8.26 -14.43 12.00
C GLY A 146 -9.32 -14.49 10.92
N LEU A 147 -10.03 -15.62 10.78
CA LEU A 147 -11.19 -15.74 9.91
C LEU A 147 -12.50 -15.76 10.71
N THR A 148 -13.55 -15.21 10.12
CA THR A 148 -14.91 -15.33 10.63
C THR A 148 -15.44 -16.77 10.44
N PRO A 149 -16.29 -17.28 11.35
CA PRO A 149 -16.92 -18.59 11.17
C PRO A 149 -17.78 -18.72 9.90
N ALA A 150 -17.76 -19.90 9.29
CA ALA A 150 -18.47 -20.20 8.05
C ALA A 150 -20.01 -20.11 8.12
N ASP A 151 -20.60 -20.13 9.32
CA ASP A 151 -22.06 -20.06 9.53
C ASP A 151 -22.58 -18.63 9.78
N TRP A 152 -21.73 -17.63 9.60
CA TRP A 152 -22.07 -16.21 9.82
C TRP A 152 -22.57 -15.51 8.56
N VAL A 153 -23.11 -14.31 8.72
CA VAL A 153 -23.55 -13.46 7.59
C VAL A 153 -22.39 -13.14 6.67
N TRP A 154 -21.20 -12.87 7.23
CA TRP A 154 -19.95 -12.75 6.49
C TRP A 154 -19.06 -13.96 6.81
N PRO A 155 -19.17 -15.07 6.05
CA PRO A 155 -18.45 -16.32 6.33
C PRO A 155 -17.03 -16.32 5.78
N ASP A 156 -16.10 -16.94 6.52
CA ASP A 156 -14.74 -17.26 6.07
C ASP A 156 -13.92 -16.06 5.53
N VAL A 157 -14.17 -14.86 6.06
CA VAL A 157 -13.46 -13.63 5.69
C VAL A 157 -12.52 -13.15 6.80
N PRO A 158 -11.44 -12.42 6.47
CA PRO A 158 -10.49 -11.98 7.47
C PRO A 158 -11.05 -10.89 8.38
N TYR A 159 -10.75 -10.99 9.68
CA TYR A 159 -10.79 -9.85 10.58
C TYR A 159 -9.74 -8.82 10.20
N ALA A 160 -10.14 -7.55 10.20
CA ALA A 160 -9.27 -6.42 9.91
C ALA A 160 -8.32 -6.12 11.09
N SER A 161 -8.88 -6.16 12.31
CA SER A 161 -8.19 -5.74 13.53
C SER A 161 -8.25 -6.79 14.64
N ALA A 162 -7.43 -6.57 15.66
CA ALA A 162 -7.46 -7.30 16.92
C ALA A 162 -7.04 -6.41 18.09
N ASP A 163 -7.43 -6.78 19.31
CA ASP A 163 -6.80 -6.22 20.50
C ASP A 163 -5.28 -6.54 20.51
N PRO A 164 -4.44 -5.71 21.13
CA PRO A 164 -3.03 -6.05 21.29
C PRO A 164 -2.83 -7.22 22.25
N PHE A 165 -1.72 -7.94 22.04
CA PHE A 165 -1.24 -9.08 22.83
C PHE A 165 -2.18 -10.29 22.82
N VAL A 166 -2.98 -10.47 21.77
CA VAL A 166 -3.75 -11.69 21.53
C VAL A 166 -3.41 -12.30 20.17
N ILE A 167 -3.55 -13.62 20.06
CA ILE A 167 -3.28 -14.36 18.82
C ILE A 167 -4.54 -14.66 18.02
N THR A 168 -5.73 -14.62 18.65
CA THR A 168 -7.01 -14.82 17.98
C THR A 168 -7.60 -13.47 17.61
N TYR A 169 -7.77 -13.21 16.32
CA TYR A 169 -8.34 -11.98 15.82
C TYR A 169 -9.86 -12.11 15.77
N GLN A 170 -10.55 -11.13 16.34
CA GLN A 170 -12.01 -11.10 16.44
C GLN A 170 -12.55 -9.66 16.46
N GLY A 171 -11.79 -8.72 15.88
CA GLY A 171 -11.94 -7.29 16.08
C GLY A 171 -11.25 -6.78 17.36
N ALA A 172 -11.13 -5.46 17.45
CA ALA A 172 -10.55 -4.72 18.55
C ALA A 172 -11.67 -4.09 19.38
N MET A 173 -11.81 -4.51 20.65
CA MET A 173 -12.91 -4.11 21.54
C MET A 173 -12.46 -3.24 22.70
N ARG A 174 -11.16 -3.22 23.01
CA ARG A 174 -10.64 -2.56 24.22
C ARG A 174 -10.94 -1.05 24.27
N TRP A 175 -11.19 -0.41 23.12
CA TRP A 175 -11.52 1.01 23.01
C TRP A 175 -12.96 1.31 22.59
N GLU A 176 -13.90 0.36 22.77
CA GLU A 176 -15.33 0.57 22.44
C GLU A 176 -15.93 1.80 23.16
N THR A 177 -15.49 2.08 24.39
CA THR A 177 -15.96 3.25 25.16
C THR A 177 -15.37 4.59 24.70
N ASP A 178 -14.34 4.58 23.85
CA ASP A 178 -13.76 5.76 23.20
C ASP A 178 -14.38 5.98 21.81
N GLY A 179 -15.72 6.09 21.77
CA GLY A 179 -16.45 6.37 20.52
C GLY A 179 -16.38 5.22 19.49
N MET A 180 -16.33 3.96 19.94
CA MET A 180 -16.13 2.79 19.08
C MET A 180 -14.84 2.92 18.24
N ARG A 181 -13.74 3.31 18.88
CA ARG A 181 -12.40 3.24 18.28
C ARG A 181 -11.98 1.78 18.17
N GLY A 182 -11.44 1.38 17.02
CA GLY A 182 -11.37 -0.01 16.60
C GLY A 182 -12.64 -0.45 15.85
N ASP A 183 -12.63 -1.65 15.30
CA ASP A 183 -13.78 -2.22 14.59
C ASP A 183 -14.85 -2.76 15.57
N GLY A 184 -14.47 -3.24 16.76
CA GLY A 184 -15.37 -3.78 17.78
C GLY A 184 -15.51 -5.31 17.71
N LEU A 185 -16.10 -5.93 18.74
CA LEU A 185 -16.21 -7.39 18.81
C LEU A 185 -17.00 -7.96 17.61
N HIS A 186 -16.38 -8.93 16.92
CA HIS A 186 -16.88 -9.59 15.71
C HIS A 186 -17.12 -8.66 14.53
N CYS A 187 -16.60 -7.43 14.57
CA CYS A 187 -16.70 -6.52 13.45
C CYS A 187 -15.54 -6.72 12.48
N ILE A 188 -15.84 -6.50 11.22
CA ILE A 188 -14.92 -6.54 10.10
C ILE A 188 -14.97 -5.20 9.37
N GLU A 189 -13.95 -4.96 8.55
CA GLU A 189 -13.89 -3.84 7.62
C GLU A 189 -13.92 -4.39 6.18
N PRO A 190 -15.05 -4.27 5.45
CA PRO A 190 -15.19 -4.83 4.10
C PRO A 190 -14.13 -4.36 3.10
N ASP A 191 -13.60 -3.14 3.22
CA ASP A 191 -12.51 -2.70 2.35
C ASP A 191 -11.22 -3.51 2.60
N LYS A 192 -10.97 -3.93 3.85
CA LYS A 192 -9.84 -4.81 4.22
C LYS A 192 -10.02 -6.25 3.77
N ILE A 193 -11.26 -6.71 3.62
CA ILE A 193 -11.56 -7.98 2.93
C ILE A 193 -11.10 -7.89 1.47
N GLY A 194 -11.34 -6.76 0.80
CA GLY A 194 -10.83 -6.51 -0.54
C GLY A 194 -9.31 -6.45 -0.57
N GLU A 195 -8.71 -5.68 0.33
CA GLU A 195 -7.25 -5.45 0.45
C GLU A 195 -6.48 -6.75 0.68
N LEU A 196 -6.90 -7.57 1.64
CA LEU A 196 -6.27 -8.87 1.89
C LEU A 196 -6.68 -9.93 0.87
N GLY A 197 -7.89 -9.86 0.30
CA GLY A 197 -8.35 -10.75 -0.74
C GLY A 197 -7.50 -10.68 -2.02
N ILE A 198 -7.19 -9.47 -2.50
CA ILE A 198 -6.27 -9.30 -3.65
C ILE A 198 -4.85 -9.74 -3.29
N ALA A 199 -4.41 -9.55 -2.04
CA ALA A 199 -3.12 -10.03 -1.57
C ALA A 199 -3.03 -11.56 -1.57
N PHE A 200 -4.07 -12.26 -1.10
CA PHE A 200 -4.16 -13.72 -1.20
C PHE A 200 -4.09 -14.21 -2.66
N LEU A 201 -4.82 -13.56 -3.57
CA LEU A 201 -4.79 -13.90 -5.00
C LEU A 201 -3.39 -13.68 -5.60
N ASN A 202 -2.74 -12.57 -5.27
CA ASN A 202 -1.38 -12.30 -5.73
C ASN A 202 -0.37 -13.29 -5.14
N PHE A 203 -0.53 -13.67 -3.88
CA PHE A 203 0.33 -14.67 -3.26
C PHE A 203 0.12 -16.06 -3.90
N TYR A 204 -1.13 -16.44 -4.22
CA TYR A 204 -1.41 -17.61 -5.06
C TYR A 204 -0.71 -17.52 -6.42
N LYS A 205 -0.74 -16.37 -7.10
CA LYS A 205 -0.05 -16.21 -8.39
C LYS A 205 1.47 -16.44 -8.27
N VAL A 206 2.06 -16.17 -7.10
CA VAL A 206 3.47 -16.45 -6.80
C VAL A 206 3.72 -17.92 -6.51
N THR A 207 2.93 -18.53 -5.61
CA THR A 207 3.23 -19.86 -5.02
C THR A 207 2.46 -21.03 -5.64
N LEU A 208 1.33 -20.74 -6.30
CA LEU A 208 0.32 -21.68 -6.76
C LEU A 208 -0.28 -22.56 -5.65
N GLU A 209 -0.21 -22.10 -4.39
CA GLU A 209 -0.85 -22.77 -3.26
C GLU A 209 -2.35 -22.46 -3.24
N GLU A 210 -3.17 -23.44 -3.62
CA GLU A 210 -4.63 -23.30 -3.81
C GLU A 210 -5.37 -22.73 -2.59
N ARG A 211 -4.89 -22.95 -1.35
CA ARG A 211 -5.50 -22.40 -0.14
C ARG A 211 -5.62 -20.86 -0.15
N PHE A 212 -4.66 -20.17 -0.77
CA PHE A 212 -4.73 -18.71 -0.90
C PHE A 212 -5.71 -18.29 -2.00
N LEU A 213 -5.85 -19.09 -3.06
CA LEU A 213 -6.92 -18.87 -4.04
C LEU A 213 -8.29 -19.04 -3.38
N THR A 214 -8.49 -20.09 -2.58
CA THR A 214 -9.74 -20.31 -1.83
C THR A 214 -10.06 -19.11 -0.94
N ALA A 215 -9.09 -18.61 -0.17
CA ALA A 215 -9.29 -17.44 0.67
C ALA A 215 -9.65 -16.17 -0.13
N ALA A 216 -9.00 -15.94 -1.27
CA ALA A 216 -9.33 -14.82 -2.15
C ALA A 216 -10.75 -14.92 -2.73
N VAL A 217 -11.17 -16.14 -3.11
CA VAL A 217 -12.54 -16.41 -3.61
C VAL A 217 -13.57 -16.19 -2.51
N HIS A 218 -13.34 -16.66 -1.27
CA HIS A 218 -14.25 -16.39 -0.15
C HIS A 218 -14.41 -14.88 0.11
N CYS A 219 -13.31 -14.13 0.05
CA CYS A 219 -13.36 -12.66 0.16
C CYS A 219 -14.23 -12.04 -0.94
N ALA A 220 -14.06 -12.48 -2.19
CA ALA A 220 -14.83 -11.97 -3.34
C ALA A 220 -16.32 -12.36 -3.27
N ASP A 221 -16.64 -13.60 -2.91
CA ASP A 221 -18.01 -14.10 -2.72
C ASP A 221 -18.73 -13.26 -1.64
N ALA A 222 -18.11 -13.07 -0.48
CA ALA A 222 -18.69 -12.30 0.61
C ALA A 222 -18.91 -10.82 0.22
N LEU A 223 -17.93 -10.19 -0.46
CA LEU A 223 -18.07 -8.83 -0.97
C LEU A 223 -19.19 -8.71 -2.01
N ALA A 224 -19.30 -9.67 -2.93
CA ALA A 224 -20.30 -9.65 -3.99
C ALA A 224 -21.72 -9.84 -3.45
N GLU A 225 -21.90 -10.68 -2.43
CA GLU A 225 -23.19 -10.88 -1.75
C GLU A 225 -23.67 -9.61 -1.04
N HIS A 226 -22.76 -8.85 -0.44
CA HIS A 226 -23.09 -7.73 0.43
C HIS A 226 -22.95 -6.33 -0.21
N VAL A 227 -22.67 -6.26 -1.52
CA VAL A 227 -22.58 -4.98 -2.23
C VAL A 227 -23.93 -4.27 -2.24
N ARG A 228 -23.93 -2.97 -1.91
CA ARG A 228 -25.13 -2.12 -1.89
C ARG A 228 -25.18 -1.27 -3.14
N ASP A 229 -26.35 -1.23 -3.79
CA ASP A 229 -26.59 -0.27 -4.87
C ASP A 229 -26.92 1.10 -4.26
N VAL A 230 -25.89 1.93 -4.13
CA VAL A 230 -25.95 3.30 -3.59
C VAL A 230 -25.69 4.36 -4.66
N ARG A 231 -25.78 3.96 -5.94
CA ARG A 231 -25.69 4.88 -7.07
C ARG A 231 -26.86 5.88 -7.01
N PRO A 232 -26.69 7.10 -7.52
CA PRO A 232 -27.79 8.05 -7.63
C PRO A 232 -28.91 7.48 -8.51
N GLY A 233 -30.16 7.83 -8.19
CA GLY A 233 -31.30 7.54 -9.08
C GLY A 233 -31.15 8.20 -10.46
N PRO A 234 -32.02 7.89 -11.42
CA PRO A 234 -31.95 8.50 -12.75
C PRO A 234 -32.22 10.01 -12.70
N PRO A 235 -31.50 10.83 -13.49
CA PRO A 235 -31.80 12.25 -13.67
C PRO A 235 -33.23 12.47 -14.24
N PRO A 236 -33.86 13.65 -14.02
CA PRO A 236 -33.37 14.81 -13.27
C PRO A 236 -33.65 14.75 -11.76
N PHE A 237 -34.31 13.70 -11.28
CA PHE A 237 -34.78 13.59 -9.89
C PHE A 237 -33.77 12.90 -8.96
N SER A 238 -32.51 12.82 -9.39
CA SER A 238 -31.43 12.21 -8.61
C SER A 238 -30.99 13.14 -7.48
N GLU A 239 -31.21 12.74 -6.22
CA GLU A 239 -30.62 13.43 -5.07
C GLU A 239 -29.21 12.89 -4.81
N SER A 240 -28.26 13.80 -4.59
CA SER A 240 -26.92 13.42 -4.14
C SER A 240 -26.98 12.95 -2.68
N SER A 241 -26.46 11.76 -2.40
CA SER A 241 -26.37 11.21 -1.05
C SER A 241 -24.97 10.66 -0.80
N THR A 242 -24.29 11.22 0.20
CA THR A 242 -22.91 10.85 0.55
C THR A 242 -22.82 10.14 1.89
N ILE A 243 -23.94 9.63 2.40
CA ILE A 243 -24.01 9.00 3.73
C ILE A 243 -23.76 7.49 3.70
N LYS A 244 -23.72 6.88 2.50
CA LYS A 244 -23.51 5.45 2.28
C LYS A 244 -22.56 5.20 1.10
N SER A 245 -21.87 4.08 1.15
CA SER A 245 -20.97 3.55 0.11
C SER A 245 -21.38 2.13 -0.30
N PRO A 246 -20.81 1.53 -1.34
CA PRO A 246 -21.13 0.17 -1.78
C PRO A 246 -20.97 -0.87 -0.65
N TRP A 247 -19.94 -0.72 0.18
CA TRP A 247 -19.78 -1.48 1.42
C TRP A 247 -19.60 -0.55 2.62
N PRO A 248 -20.13 -0.88 3.81
CA PRO A 248 -19.90 -0.08 5.00
C PRO A 248 -18.42 -0.10 5.36
N PHE A 249 -17.97 0.87 6.17
CA PHE A 249 -16.61 0.80 6.73
C PHE A 249 -16.51 -0.26 7.81
N ARG A 250 -17.52 -0.39 8.68
CA ARG A 250 -17.54 -1.38 9.76
C ARG A 250 -18.88 -2.07 9.83
N VAL A 251 -18.87 -3.40 9.92
CA VAL A 251 -20.05 -4.26 10.05
C VAL A 251 -19.76 -5.45 10.95
N ASN A 252 -20.72 -5.82 11.79
CA ASN A 252 -20.62 -7.04 12.59
C ASN A 252 -20.82 -8.27 11.68
N ALA A 253 -19.78 -9.08 11.52
CA ALA A 253 -19.77 -10.22 10.61
C ALA A 253 -20.83 -11.28 10.95
N ARG A 254 -21.17 -11.42 12.24
CA ARG A 254 -22.09 -12.45 12.70
C ARG A 254 -23.54 -12.18 12.32
N ASN A 255 -23.97 -10.92 12.42
CA ASN A 255 -25.39 -10.55 12.31
C ASN A 255 -25.68 -9.47 11.26
N GLY A 256 -24.66 -8.92 10.60
CA GLY A 256 -24.81 -7.89 9.56
C GLY A 256 -25.11 -6.48 10.09
N LEU A 257 -25.00 -6.23 11.41
CA LEU A 257 -25.23 -4.90 11.97
C LEU A 257 -24.15 -3.93 11.48
N ILE A 258 -24.55 -2.90 10.74
CA ILE A 258 -23.65 -1.85 10.27
C ILE A 258 -23.33 -0.89 11.42
N VAL A 259 -22.04 -0.66 11.64
CA VAL A 259 -21.50 0.27 12.66
C VAL A 259 -21.14 1.61 12.01
N SER A 260 -20.52 1.56 10.82
CA SER A 260 -20.06 2.73 10.08
C SER A 260 -20.46 2.62 8.61
N GLU A 261 -21.34 3.51 8.14
CA GLU A 261 -22.07 3.37 6.87
C GLU A 261 -21.25 3.67 5.60
N TYR A 262 -20.17 4.44 5.72
CA TYR A 262 -19.44 5.00 4.57
C TYR A 262 -17.95 4.62 4.61
N CYS A 263 -17.46 4.08 3.51
CA CYS A 263 -16.04 3.84 3.23
C CYS A 263 -15.71 4.31 1.81
N SER A 264 -14.69 5.17 1.68
CA SER A 264 -14.21 5.60 0.36
C SER A 264 -13.30 4.59 -0.32
N ASN A 265 -12.75 3.63 0.44
CA ASN A 265 -11.85 2.61 -0.08
C ASN A 265 -12.59 1.47 -0.79
N VAL A 266 -13.03 1.72 -2.01
CA VAL A 266 -13.66 0.68 -2.87
C VAL A 266 -12.69 0.08 -3.88
N ILE A 267 -11.48 0.64 -3.98
CA ILE A 267 -10.54 0.27 -5.05
C ILE A 267 -9.94 -1.11 -4.83
N GLU A 268 -9.68 -1.53 -3.60
CA GLU A 268 -9.13 -2.86 -3.32
C GLU A 268 -10.13 -3.99 -3.63
N PRO A 269 -11.43 -3.91 -3.23
CA PRO A 269 -12.46 -4.81 -3.76
C PRO A 269 -12.54 -4.81 -5.29
N ILE A 270 -12.48 -3.65 -5.95
CA ILE A 270 -12.50 -3.56 -7.42
C ILE A 270 -11.30 -4.29 -8.04
N ARG A 271 -10.09 -4.13 -7.50
CA ARG A 271 -8.88 -4.83 -7.96
C ARG A 271 -9.01 -6.34 -7.84
N LEU A 272 -9.58 -6.84 -6.74
CA LEU A 272 -9.86 -8.26 -6.56
C LEU A 272 -10.81 -8.79 -7.64
N PHE A 273 -11.93 -8.10 -7.87
CA PHE A 273 -12.89 -8.50 -8.91
C PHE A 273 -12.29 -8.41 -10.31
N ASP A 274 -11.60 -7.32 -10.65
CA ASP A 274 -10.96 -7.13 -11.95
C ASP A 274 -10.00 -8.31 -12.26
N GLU A 275 -9.17 -8.73 -11.30
CA GLU A 275 -8.24 -9.84 -11.49
C GLU A 275 -8.93 -11.22 -11.54
N LEU A 276 -9.93 -11.49 -10.68
CA LEU A 276 -10.67 -12.75 -10.74
C LEU A 276 -11.46 -12.89 -12.04
N LEU A 277 -12.08 -11.81 -12.53
CA LEU A 277 -12.79 -11.78 -13.80
C LEU A 277 -11.83 -11.97 -14.99
N ARG A 278 -10.64 -11.35 -14.94
CA ARG A 278 -9.58 -11.58 -15.94
C ARG A 278 -9.14 -13.04 -15.97
N LEU A 279 -9.08 -13.68 -14.80
CA LEU A 279 -8.61 -15.05 -14.65
C LEU A 279 -9.72 -16.11 -14.65
N GLN A 280 -10.99 -15.74 -14.84
CA GLN A 280 -12.16 -16.60 -14.63
C GLN A 280 -12.06 -17.98 -15.31
N HIS A 281 -11.58 -18.01 -16.57
CA HIS A 281 -11.46 -19.25 -17.33
C HIS A 281 -10.27 -20.09 -16.88
N ARG A 282 -9.18 -19.45 -16.44
CA ARG A 282 -7.99 -20.14 -15.92
C ARG A 282 -8.26 -20.76 -14.54
N LEU A 283 -9.06 -20.08 -13.72
CA LEU A 283 -9.38 -20.49 -12.35
C LEU A 283 -10.68 -21.30 -12.25
N ASN A 284 -11.38 -21.53 -13.37
CA ASN A 284 -12.68 -22.20 -13.43
C ASN A 284 -13.73 -21.58 -12.50
N ILE A 285 -13.77 -20.25 -12.40
CA ILE A 285 -14.78 -19.53 -11.62
C ILE A 285 -16.16 -19.80 -12.24
N ALA A 286 -17.15 -20.13 -11.41
CA ALA A 286 -18.48 -20.45 -11.89
C ALA A 286 -19.12 -19.24 -12.60
N SER A 287 -20.00 -19.51 -13.57
CA SER A 287 -20.67 -18.43 -14.32
C SER A 287 -21.54 -17.55 -13.41
N GLU A 288 -22.15 -18.13 -12.37
CA GLU A 288 -22.93 -17.39 -11.38
C GLU A 288 -22.06 -16.45 -10.53
N GLN A 289 -20.89 -16.93 -10.08
CA GLN A 289 -19.90 -16.10 -9.36
C GLN A 289 -19.39 -14.98 -10.27
N THR A 290 -19.07 -15.29 -11.52
CA THR A 290 -18.64 -14.29 -12.51
C THR A 290 -19.68 -13.17 -12.67
N ILE A 291 -20.96 -13.52 -12.76
CA ILE A 291 -22.05 -12.53 -12.85
C ILE A 291 -22.13 -11.69 -11.56
N ALA A 292 -22.01 -12.32 -10.39
CA ALA A 292 -22.04 -11.62 -9.11
C ALA A 292 -20.84 -10.66 -8.96
N TYR A 293 -19.64 -11.11 -9.31
CA TYR A 293 -18.41 -10.31 -9.27
C TYR A 293 -18.51 -9.11 -10.22
N GLN A 294 -18.96 -9.33 -11.46
CA GLN A 294 -19.15 -8.26 -12.43
C GLN A 294 -20.15 -7.22 -11.90
N LYS A 295 -21.29 -7.68 -11.37
CA LYS A 295 -22.30 -6.78 -10.77
C LYS A 295 -21.70 -5.95 -9.63
N ALA A 296 -21.00 -6.57 -8.69
CA ALA A 296 -20.43 -5.89 -7.54
C ALA A 296 -19.36 -4.86 -7.95
N ARG A 297 -18.48 -5.27 -8.88
CA ARG A 297 -17.46 -4.41 -9.49
C ARG A 297 -18.08 -3.20 -10.16
N ASP A 298 -19.13 -3.39 -10.95
CA ASP A 298 -19.79 -2.29 -11.69
C ASP A 298 -20.54 -1.35 -10.75
N LEU A 299 -21.27 -1.88 -9.75
CA LEU A 299 -21.91 -1.05 -8.73
C LEU A 299 -20.90 -0.14 -8.01
N ALA A 300 -19.76 -0.70 -7.60
CA ALA A 300 -18.72 0.04 -6.90
C ALA A 300 -18.01 1.05 -7.80
N GLY A 301 -17.63 0.64 -9.03
CA GLY A 301 -16.96 1.50 -10.00
C GLY A 301 -17.85 2.66 -10.46
N GLU A 302 -19.11 2.39 -10.79
CA GLU A 302 -20.04 3.45 -11.17
C GLU A 302 -20.34 4.39 -10.00
N TRP A 303 -20.47 3.88 -8.77
CA TRP A 303 -20.62 4.73 -7.59
C TRP A 303 -19.41 5.65 -7.41
N LEU A 304 -18.18 5.13 -7.53
CA LEU A 304 -16.93 5.87 -7.35
C LEU A 304 -16.89 7.16 -8.19
N PHE A 305 -17.35 7.08 -9.44
CA PHE A 305 -17.39 8.21 -10.39
C PHE A 305 -18.69 9.02 -10.39
N SER A 306 -19.73 8.54 -9.70
CA SER A 306 -21.03 9.20 -9.64
C SER A 306 -21.01 10.49 -8.81
N ILE A 307 -22.09 11.27 -8.85
CA ILE A 307 -22.29 12.44 -7.98
C ILE A 307 -22.30 12.11 -6.47
N ASN A 308 -22.45 10.83 -6.11
CA ASN A 308 -22.37 10.35 -4.73
C ASN A 308 -20.96 9.91 -4.33
N GLY A 309 -20.09 9.65 -5.31
CA GLY A 309 -18.76 9.07 -5.10
C GLY A 309 -17.68 10.08 -4.75
N PRO A 310 -16.56 9.63 -4.19
CA PRO A 310 -15.49 10.52 -3.74
C PRO A 310 -14.74 11.21 -4.89
N MET A 311 -14.77 10.68 -6.12
CA MET A 311 -14.21 11.37 -7.30
C MET A 311 -14.94 12.68 -7.62
N LYS A 312 -16.20 12.85 -7.18
CA LYS A 312 -16.97 14.09 -7.37
C LYS A 312 -17.17 14.88 -6.08
N THR A 313 -17.24 14.20 -4.94
CA THR A 313 -17.53 14.83 -3.65
C THR A 313 -16.29 15.21 -2.85
N SER A 314 -15.12 14.62 -3.17
CA SER A 314 -13.88 14.72 -2.39
C SER A 314 -14.03 14.27 -0.92
N ILE A 315 -15.02 13.41 -0.62
CA ILE A 315 -15.20 12.78 0.69
C ILE A 315 -14.37 11.49 0.72
N TRP A 316 -13.07 11.66 0.82
CA TRP A 316 -12.11 10.58 1.05
C TRP A 316 -12.02 10.29 2.54
N ASN A 317 -12.87 9.39 3.03
CA ASN A 317 -13.08 9.11 4.45
C ASN A 317 -13.08 7.60 4.69
N ALA A 318 -12.71 7.23 5.92
CA ALA A 318 -12.62 5.87 6.45
C ALA A 318 -11.58 4.98 5.74
N TYR A 319 -10.63 4.48 6.53
CA TYR A 319 -9.59 3.53 6.13
C TYR A 319 -8.85 2.97 7.35
N PHE A 320 -8.59 3.83 8.34
CA PHE A 320 -7.84 3.49 9.55
C PHE A 320 -8.78 2.99 10.65
N GLU A 321 -8.50 1.82 11.19
CA GLU A 321 -9.24 1.15 12.25
C GLU A 321 -9.19 1.92 13.58
N ASP A 322 -8.12 2.69 13.80
CA ASP A 322 -7.82 3.36 15.06
C ASP A 322 -8.54 4.70 15.26
N VAL A 323 -9.50 5.01 14.40
CA VAL A 323 -10.37 6.20 14.51
C VAL A 323 -11.71 5.86 15.17
N PRO A 324 -12.29 6.80 15.95
CA PRO A 324 -13.68 6.69 16.41
C PRO A 324 -14.66 6.62 15.24
N ASN A 325 -15.87 6.15 15.49
CA ASN A 325 -16.93 6.16 14.47
C ASN A 325 -17.22 7.60 13.99
N ASP A 326 -17.31 7.79 12.67
CA ASP A 326 -17.42 9.10 12.02
C ASP A 326 -18.74 9.24 11.24
N PRO A 327 -19.90 9.39 11.91
CA PRO A 327 -21.21 9.48 11.23
C PRO A 327 -21.33 10.72 10.34
N ASP A 328 -20.54 11.76 10.61
CA ASP A 328 -20.53 13.01 9.83
C ASP A 328 -19.57 12.92 8.63
N ARG A 329 -18.73 11.89 8.56
CA ARG A 329 -17.61 11.77 7.60
C ARG A 329 -16.80 13.05 7.62
N SER A 330 -16.32 13.45 8.80
CA SER A 330 -15.50 14.64 9.00
C SER A 330 -14.02 14.38 8.75
N ASN A 331 -13.53 13.15 8.98
CA ASN A 331 -12.14 12.80 8.74
C ASN A 331 -11.84 12.77 7.23
N ARG A 332 -10.69 13.26 6.80
CA ARG A 332 -10.18 13.06 5.44
C ARG A 332 -8.86 12.31 5.51
N VAL A 333 -8.70 11.33 4.61
CA VAL A 333 -7.48 10.53 4.48
C VAL A 333 -6.84 10.79 3.11
N GLN A 334 -5.52 10.68 3.04
CA GLN A 334 -4.78 10.80 1.78
C GLN A 334 -4.67 9.47 1.01
N ILE A 335 -4.76 8.34 1.71
CA ILE A 335 -4.45 7.03 1.11
C ILE A 335 -5.46 6.61 0.04
N THR A 336 -6.76 6.69 0.31
CA THR A 336 -7.79 6.21 -0.61
C THR A 336 -7.82 6.96 -1.95
N PRO A 337 -7.64 8.30 -2.04
CA PRO A 337 -7.50 8.96 -3.33
C PRO A 337 -6.22 8.57 -4.06
N LEU A 338 -5.10 8.40 -3.36
CA LEU A 338 -3.83 8.03 -4.01
C LEU A 338 -3.82 6.57 -4.49
N GLU A 339 -4.42 5.63 -3.76
CA GLU A 339 -4.55 4.25 -4.22
C GLU A 339 -5.59 4.10 -5.35
N THR A 340 -6.64 4.93 -5.33
CA THR A 340 -7.54 5.08 -6.48
C THR A 340 -6.77 5.57 -7.71
N LEU A 341 -5.99 6.64 -7.57
CA LEU A 341 -5.14 7.16 -8.63
C LEU A 341 -4.15 6.11 -9.15
N ARG A 342 -3.49 5.36 -8.26
CA ARG A 342 -2.55 4.31 -8.63
C ARG A 342 -3.20 3.27 -9.54
N HIS A 343 -4.45 2.89 -9.23
CA HIS A 343 -5.22 1.98 -10.08
C HIS A 343 -5.53 2.61 -11.44
N LEU A 344 -5.98 3.86 -11.47
CA LEU A 344 -6.33 4.55 -12.72
C LEU A 344 -5.13 4.76 -13.65
N ILE A 345 -3.94 5.07 -13.13
CA ILE A 345 -2.72 5.17 -13.95
C ILE A 345 -2.35 3.81 -14.57
N LYS A 346 -2.54 2.70 -13.85
CA LYS A 346 -2.29 1.34 -14.34
C LYS A 346 -3.38 0.84 -15.29
N HIS A 347 -4.56 1.46 -15.27
CA HIS A 347 -5.72 1.12 -16.07
C HIS A 347 -6.38 2.38 -16.67
N PRO A 348 -5.66 3.12 -17.54
CA PRO A 348 -6.09 4.45 -17.98
C PRO A 348 -7.43 4.45 -18.75
N GLN A 349 -7.81 3.31 -19.34
CA GLN A 349 -9.11 3.14 -19.97
C GLN A 349 -10.32 3.27 -19.01
N LEU A 350 -10.11 3.18 -17.69
CA LEU A 350 -11.16 3.34 -16.69
C LEU A 350 -11.56 4.79 -16.44
N ASP A 351 -10.71 5.75 -16.79
CA ASP A 351 -10.98 7.17 -16.66
C ASP A 351 -10.64 7.92 -17.95
N PRO A 352 -11.65 8.22 -18.80
CA PRO A 352 -11.45 9.02 -20.01
C PRO A 352 -10.93 10.45 -19.76
N ASN A 353 -10.95 10.94 -18.51
CA ASN A 353 -10.44 12.25 -18.11
C ASN A 353 -9.18 12.15 -17.25
N LEU A 354 -8.42 11.05 -17.32
CA LEU A 354 -7.26 10.81 -16.48
C LEU A 354 -6.26 11.98 -16.48
N ASP A 355 -6.01 12.62 -17.63
CA ASP A 355 -5.12 13.79 -17.76
C ASP A 355 -5.55 14.99 -16.88
N LYS A 356 -6.79 15.03 -16.42
CA LYS A 356 -7.32 16.05 -15.49
C LYS A 356 -7.45 15.50 -14.08
N ASP A 357 -8.04 14.31 -13.94
CA ASP A 357 -8.39 13.73 -12.65
C ASP A 357 -7.14 13.29 -11.89
N ALA A 358 -6.08 12.83 -12.57
CA ALA A 358 -4.80 12.48 -11.94
C ALA A 358 -4.09 13.68 -11.28
N PRO A 359 -3.79 14.78 -12.00
CA PRO A 359 -3.30 16.01 -11.37
C PRO A 359 -4.22 16.50 -10.26
N ALA A 360 -5.54 16.45 -10.45
CA ALA A 360 -6.50 16.92 -9.44
C ALA A 360 -6.38 16.15 -8.12
N LEU A 361 -6.24 14.82 -8.16
CA LEU A 361 -6.05 13.99 -6.96
C LEU A 361 -4.71 14.28 -6.26
N ILE A 362 -3.61 14.36 -7.03
CA ILE A 362 -2.28 14.67 -6.47
C ILE A 362 -2.30 16.04 -5.79
N HIS A 363 -2.82 17.07 -6.46
CA HIS A 363 -2.89 18.42 -5.91
C HIS A 363 -3.89 18.55 -4.77
N TRP A 364 -5.00 17.80 -4.79
CA TRP A 364 -5.94 17.76 -3.66
C TRP A 364 -5.24 17.22 -2.41
N VAL A 365 -4.48 16.13 -2.53
CA VAL A 365 -3.71 15.58 -1.39
C VAL A 365 -2.66 16.58 -0.92
N ALA A 366 -1.87 17.15 -1.82
CA ALA A 366 -0.88 18.16 -1.45
C ALA A 366 -1.52 19.36 -0.74
N SER A 367 -2.66 19.85 -1.23
CA SER A 367 -3.33 21.02 -0.66
C SER A 367 -3.90 20.76 0.75
N ASN A 368 -4.34 19.53 1.03
CA ASN A 368 -4.95 19.20 2.31
C ASN A 368 -3.94 18.67 3.35
N PHE A 369 -2.87 18.01 2.90
CA PHE A 369 -2.01 17.23 3.79
C PHE A 369 -0.52 17.59 3.73
N ALA A 370 -0.08 18.45 2.80
CA ALA A 370 1.32 18.89 2.82
C ALA A 370 1.67 19.62 4.13
N THR A 371 2.94 19.53 4.51
CA THR A 371 3.47 20.13 5.73
C THR A 371 4.15 21.45 5.39
N GLU A 372 3.79 22.53 6.08
CA GLU A 372 4.44 23.81 5.85
C GLU A 372 5.93 23.72 6.26
N GLY A 373 6.81 24.17 5.36
CA GLY A 373 8.26 24.17 5.60
C GLY A 373 8.94 22.79 5.52
N MET A 374 8.22 21.73 5.14
CA MET A 374 8.76 20.38 5.05
C MET A 374 8.12 19.63 3.87
N ASP A 375 8.92 18.94 3.06
CA ASP A 375 8.47 18.11 1.93
C ASP A 375 7.84 16.79 2.43
N ALA A 376 6.83 16.90 3.30
CA ALA A 376 6.12 15.81 3.97
C ALA A 376 4.62 15.87 3.74
N ILE A 377 3.99 14.70 3.71
CA ILE A 377 2.54 14.52 3.71
C ILE A 377 2.10 13.97 5.07
N LYS A 378 1.01 14.53 5.58
CA LYS A 378 0.33 14.09 6.80
C LYS A 378 -0.67 12.97 6.51
N GLU A 379 -0.97 12.16 7.51
CA GLU A 379 -1.84 10.98 7.37
C GLU A 379 -3.30 11.33 7.04
N GLN A 380 -3.92 12.08 7.95
CA GLN A 380 -5.35 12.32 7.95
C GLN A 380 -5.69 13.57 8.79
N THR A 381 -6.90 14.10 8.64
CA THR A 381 -7.28 15.35 9.35
C THR A 381 -7.38 15.18 10.87
N TRP A 382 -7.54 13.95 11.38
CA TRP A 382 -7.59 13.66 12.81
C TRP A 382 -6.23 13.26 13.42
N CYS A 383 -5.26 12.90 12.58
CA CYS A 383 -3.87 12.63 12.93
C CYS A 383 -3.00 13.45 11.97
N TYR A 384 -2.97 14.76 12.22
CA TYR A 384 -2.42 15.74 11.28
C TYR A 384 -0.90 15.92 11.46
N ALA A 385 -0.18 14.80 11.51
CA ALA A 385 1.27 14.72 11.70
C ALA A 385 1.97 14.25 10.41
N PRO A 386 3.14 14.80 10.04
CA PRO A 386 3.91 14.33 8.90
C PRO A 386 4.43 12.91 9.15
N MET A 387 4.32 12.03 8.15
CA MET A 387 4.78 10.64 8.27
C MET A 387 5.54 10.18 7.03
N GLY A 388 6.51 9.28 7.22
CA GLY A 388 7.39 8.80 6.16
C GLY A 388 6.68 8.02 5.07
N SER A 389 5.80 7.10 5.47
CA SER A 389 5.07 6.21 4.55
C SER A 389 4.12 6.99 3.63
N HIS A 390 3.38 7.96 4.17
CA HIS A 390 2.48 8.84 3.40
C HIS A 390 3.25 9.79 2.48
N THR A 391 4.39 10.30 2.94
CA THR A 391 5.30 11.10 2.13
C THR A 391 5.84 10.27 0.95
N ALA A 392 6.28 9.03 1.19
CA ALA A 392 6.74 8.12 0.14
C ALA A 392 5.61 7.75 -0.83
N ARG A 393 4.37 7.55 -0.36
CA ARG A 393 3.21 7.30 -1.21
C ARG A 393 2.94 8.43 -2.19
N TYR A 394 2.92 9.66 -1.70
CA TYR A 394 2.74 10.83 -2.56
C TYR A 394 3.86 10.94 -3.60
N ALA A 395 5.11 10.70 -3.19
CA ALA A 395 6.25 10.69 -4.09
C ALA A 395 6.13 9.60 -5.17
N SER A 396 5.65 8.40 -4.82
CA SER A 396 5.48 7.31 -5.79
C SER A 396 4.40 7.62 -6.83
N LEU A 397 3.30 8.28 -6.45
CA LEU A 397 2.28 8.72 -7.42
C LEU A 397 2.79 9.85 -8.32
N CYS A 398 3.61 10.76 -7.80
CA CYS A 398 4.28 11.76 -8.65
C CYS A 398 5.24 11.07 -9.65
N ALA A 399 6.01 10.09 -9.21
CA ALA A 399 6.92 9.33 -10.08
C ALA A 399 6.14 8.56 -11.17
N LEU A 400 5.05 7.88 -10.81
CA LEU A 400 4.17 7.19 -11.76
C LEU A 400 3.53 8.14 -12.76
N TRP A 401 3.12 9.33 -12.32
CA TRP A 401 2.54 10.33 -13.22
C TRP A 401 3.58 10.94 -14.15
N TYR A 402 4.82 11.12 -13.70
CA TYR A 402 5.95 11.44 -14.57
C TYR A 402 6.23 10.32 -15.58
N GLU A 403 6.19 9.04 -15.17
CA GLU A 403 6.33 7.91 -16.10
C GLU A 403 5.29 8.02 -17.24
N TYR A 404 4.06 8.37 -16.89
CA TYR A 404 2.95 8.52 -17.84
C TYR A 404 3.07 9.77 -18.75
N THR A 405 3.45 10.92 -18.20
CA THR A 405 3.36 12.23 -18.90
C THR A 405 4.70 12.79 -19.38
N GLN A 406 5.80 12.36 -18.78
CA GLN A 406 7.14 12.97 -18.89
C GLN A 406 7.19 14.45 -18.42
N ASP A 407 6.30 14.87 -17.52
CA ASP A 407 6.33 16.20 -16.91
C ASP A 407 7.32 16.25 -15.74
N ASP A 408 8.46 16.93 -15.97
CA ASP A 408 9.56 17.04 -15.01
C ASP A 408 9.17 17.67 -13.66
N TRP A 409 8.06 18.42 -13.58
CA TRP A 409 7.58 18.92 -12.28
C TRP A 409 7.25 17.77 -11.33
N TYR A 410 6.60 16.72 -11.81
CA TYR A 410 6.25 15.56 -10.97
C TYR A 410 7.48 14.73 -10.60
N LYS A 411 8.50 14.71 -11.46
CA LYS A 411 9.79 14.09 -11.12
C LYS A 411 10.50 14.83 -9.99
N ASP A 412 10.54 16.17 -10.03
CA ASP A 412 11.09 17.00 -8.95
C ASP A 412 10.30 16.79 -7.63
N GLN A 413 8.97 16.73 -7.70
CA GLN A 413 8.15 16.44 -6.51
C GLN A 413 8.44 15.05 -5.94
N ALA A 414 8.53 14.03 -6.79
CA ALA A 414 8.87 12.67 -6.35
C ALA A 414 10.22 12.64 -5.62
N GLU A 415 11.25 13.28 -6.19
CA GLU A 415 12.59 13.33 -5.59
C GLU A 415 12.57 13.99 -4.21
N ARG A 416 11.95 15.17 -4.09
CA ARG A 416 11.91 15.93 -2.85
C ARG A 416 11.26 15.16 -1.70
N PHE A 417 10.10 14.57 -1.96
CA PHE A 417 9.34 13.85 -0.95
C PHE A 417 10.00 12.50 -0.61
N PHE A 418 10.55 11.78 -1.60
CA PHE A 418 11.33 10.58 -1.30
C PHE A 418 12.57 10.87 -0.46
N ASN A 419 13.30 11.95 -0.76
CA ASN A 419 14.48 12.35 0.01
C ASN A 419 14.15 12.49 1.49
N LEU A 420 13.07 13.21 1.83
CA LEU A 420 12.63 13.32 3.21
C LEU A 420 12.24 11.97 3.80
N ALA A 421 11.44 11.17 3.07
CA ALA A 421 10.96 9.88 3.56
C ALA A 421 12.12 8.94 3.95
N THR A 422 13.27 9.01 3.25
CA THR A 422 14.44 8.18 3.59
C THR A 422 14.91 8.36 5.02
N TYR A 423 14.76 9.55 5.62
CA TYR A 423 15.22 9.84 6.98
C TYR A 423 14.47 9.05 8.06
N MET A 424 13.31 8.45 7.73
CA MET A 424 12.54 7.68 8.71
C MET A 424 13.15 6.31 9.01
N CYS A 425 13.97 5.77 8.11
CA CYS A 425 14.61 4.47 8.28
C CYS A 425 15.95 4.61 9.00
N HIS A 426 16.07 4.02 10.18
CA HIS A 426 17.30 3.98 10.96
C HIS A 426 18.30 2.95 10.40
N PRO A 427 19.60 3.06 10.74
CA PRO A 427 20.62 2.10 10.25
C PRO A 427 20.38 0.63 10.63
N ASN A 428 19.54 0.36 11.65
CA ASN A 428 19.15 -1.00 12.04
C ASN A 428 17.88 -1.50 11.33
N GLY A 429 17.34 -0.74 10.37
CA GLY A 429 16.14 -1.08 9.61
C GLY A 429 14.82 -0.83 10.34
N VAL A 430 14.84 -0.28 11.56
CA VAL A 430 13.62 0.24 12.19
C VAL A 430 13.17 1.49 11.45
N VAL A 431 11.87 1.59 11.13
CA VAL A 431 11.31 2.73 10.40
C VAL A 431 10.36 3.50 11.30
N SER A 432 10.75 4.72 11.65
CA SER A 432 9.92 5.66 12.39
C SER A 432 8.67 6.02 11.62
N VAL A 433 7.55 6.24 12.32
CA VAL A 433 6.30 6.73 11.70
C VAL A 433 6.54 8.08 11.04
N GLY A 434 7.19 9.02 11.73
CA GLY A 434 7.46 10.37 11.26
C GLY A 434 8.67 11.01 11.94
N PRO A 435 9.08 12.22 11.51
CA PRO A 435 10.32 12.86 11.96
C PRO A 435 10.35 13.18 13.45
N ASP A 436 9.17 13.37 14.07
CA ASP A 436 9.02 13.71 15.48
C ASP A 436 8.15 12.70 16.25
N TRP A 437 7.95 11.49 15.68
CA TRP A 437 7.06 10.48 16.25
C TRP A 437 7.82 9.43 17.09
N PRO A 438 7.43 9.17 18.35
CA PRO A 438 8.11 8.22 19.22
C PRO A 438 7.61 6.78 19.00
N GLY A 439 7.89 6.19 17.84
CA GLY A 439 7.49 4.81 17.56
C GLY A 439 7.55 4.40 16.08
N SER A 440 7.29 3.12 15.84
CA SER A 440 7.25 2.47 14.51
C SER A 440 5.97 1.65 14.39
N TRP A 441 5.31 1.73 13.24
CA TRP A 441 4.12 0.93 12.92
C TRP A 441 4.42 -0.07 11.81
N TRP A 442 3.90 -1.29 11.90
CA TRP A 442 4.13 -2.32 10.87
C TRP A 442 3.50 -1.95 9.52
N SER A 443 2.30 -1.37 9.56
CA SER A 443 1.58 -0.87 8.40
C SER A 443 2.36 0.26 7.74
N ASP A 444 2.71 1.31 8.50
CA ASP A 444 3.36 2.49 7.94
C ASP A 444 4.82 2.24 7.61
N GLY A 445 5.61 1.82 8.59
CA GLY A 445 7.06 1.70 8.47
C GLY A 445 7.55 0.61 7.52
N TYR A 446 6.67 -0.30 7.10
CA TYR A 446 7.08 -1.43 6.25
C TYR A 446 6.10 -1.71 5.12
N GLY A 447 4.89 -2.21 5.45
CA GLY A 447 3.89 -2.63 4.47
C GLY A 447 3.57 -1.53 3.45
N ASP A 448 3.47 -0.30 3.92
CA ASP A 448 3.26 0.88 3.10
C ASP A 448 4.57 1.53 2.63
N TYR A 449 5.58 1.66 3.49
CA TYR A 449 6.85 2.36 3.18
C TYR A 449 7.65 1.77 2.02
N ILE A 450 7.90 0.45 2.02
CA ILE A 450 8.86 -0.21 1.12
C ILE A 450 8.40 -0.14 -0.35
N ARG A 451 7.13 -0.51 -0.63
CA ARG A 451 6.56 -0.53 -1.98
C ARG A 451 6.71 0.79 -2.73
N HIS A 452 6.60 1.92 -2.03
CA HIS A 452 6.62 3.23 -2.68
C HIS A 452 8.00 3.55 -3.26
N PHE A 453 9.08 3.19 -2.57
CA PHE A 453 10.42 3.34 -3.14
C PHE A 453 10.63 2.39 -4.32
N MET A 454 10.14 1.16 -4.24
CA MET A 454 10.27 0.20 -5.36
C MET A 454 9.54 0.71 -6.60
N GLU A 455 8.35 1.25 -6.43
CA GLU A 455 7.57 1.83 -7.53
C GLU A 455 8.19 3.12 -8.07
N GLY A 456 8.80 3.94 -7.21
CA GLY A 456 9.58 5.11 -7.63
C GLY A 456 10.81 4.73 -8.48
N LEU A 457 11.57 3.72 -8.06
CA LEU A 457 12.69 3.17 -8.83
C LEU A 457 12.23 2.58 -10.16
N ALA A 458 11.05 1.96 -10.20
CA ALA A 458 10.45 1.42 -11.41
C ALA A 458 9.99 2.50 -12.40
N ALA A 459 9.33 3.54 -11.90
CA ALA A 459 8.84 4.67 -12.69
C ALA A 459 9.98 5.54 -13.23
N ILE A 460 11.07 5.66 -12.46
CA ILE A 460 12.27 6.43 -12.83
C ILE A 460 13.51 5.51 -12.74
N PRO A 461 13.74 4.60 -13.71
CA PRO A 461 14.79 3.57 -13.65
C PRO A 461 16.23 4.08 -13.53
N GLU A 462 16.48 5.36 -13.82
CA GLU A 462 17.78 6.00 -13.64
C GLU A 462 18.17 6.19 -12.17
N TRP A 463 17.21 6.10 -11.25
CA TRP A 463 17.44 6.09 -9.80
C TRP A 463 17.85 4.71 -9.26
N ALA A 464 17.68 3.65 -10.04
CA ALA A 464 18.17 2.33 -9.64
C ALA A 464 19.71 2.26 -9.77
N PRO A 465 20.41 1.52 -8.88
CA PRO A 465 21.87 1.40 -8.85
C PRO A 465 22.47 1.07 -10.23
N VAL A 466 23.57 1.75 -10.56
CA VAL A 466 24.16 1.72 -11.90
C VAL A 466 25.08 0.52 -12.17
N ASP A 467 25.42 -0.22 -11.11
CA ASP A 467 26.37 -1.33 -11.08
C ASP A 467 25.72 -2.68 -10.75
N GLN A 468 24.39 -2.72 -10.72
CA GLN A 468 23.59 -3.92 -10.46
C GLN A 468 22.52 -4.11 -11.53
N ASP A 469 22.08 -5.35 -11.71
CA ASP A 469 20.96 -5.68 -12.58
C ASP A 469 19.72 -5.92 -11.72
N HIS A 470 18.60 -5.29 -12.07
CA HIS A 470 17.33 -5.44 -11.35
C HIS A 470 16.16 -5.48 -12.33
N LEU A 471 15.23 -6.40 -12.11
CA LEU A 471 13.87 -6.35 -12.63
C LEU A 471 13.11 -5.36 -11.74
N LEU A 472 12.69 -4.25 -12.34
CA LEU A 472 12.07 -3.14 -11.62
C LEU A 472 10.54 -3.19 -11.65
N LYS A 473 9.96 -3.65 -12.77
CA LYS A 473 8.52 -3.63 -13.00
C LYS A 473 8.09 -4.80 -13.87
N SER A 474 6.89 -5.31 -13.64
CA SER A 474 6.28 -6.36 -14.45
C SER A 474 4.77 -6.15 -14.56
N THR A 475 4.18 -6.43 -15.72
CA THR A 475 2.71 -6.49 -15.87
C THR A 475 2.11 -7.83 -15.44
N SER A 476 2.94 -8.82 -15.09
CA SER A 476 2.56 -10.10 -14.51
C SER A 476 3.25 -10.32 -13.16
N VAL A 477 2.68 -11.19 -12.32
CA VAL A 477 3.38 -11.66 -11.12
C VAL A 477 4.61 -12.49 -11.53
N ILE A 478 5.78 -12.13 -11.00
CA ILE A 478 7.04 -12.89 -11.16
C ILE A 478 7.00 -14.08 -10.21
N GLN A 479 7.16 -15.30 -10.71
CA GLN A 479 7.14 -16.51 -9.88
C GLN A 479 8.55 -16.88 -9.41
N ALA A 480 9.48 -17.04 -10.35
CA ALA A 480 10.89 -17.28 -10.08
C ALA A 480 11.76 -16.19 -10.71
N LEU A 481 12.90 -15.91 -10.09
CA LEU A 481 13.89 -14.95 -10.57
C LEU A 481 15.27 -15.36 -10.08
N GLU A 482 16.27 -15.24 -10.96
CA GLU A 482 17.67 -15.52 -10.67
C GLU A 482 18.56 -14.49 -11.38
N TYR A 483 19.43 -13.86 -10.60
CA TYR A 483 20.48 -12.98 -11.10
C TYR A 483 21.81 -13.71 -11.12
N SER A 484 22.56 -13.55 -12.21
CA SER A 484 23.95 -13.99 -12.31
C SER A 484 24.78 -12.96 -13.10
N PRO A 485 26.12 -13.01 -13.00
CA PRO A 485 26.99 -12.10 -13.74
C PRO A 485 26.82 -12.14 -15.27
N LYS A 486 26.28 -13.22 -15.84
CA LYS A 486 26.11 -13.39 -17.29
C LYS A 486 24.67 -13.43 -17.77
N GLN A 487 23.72 -13.69 -16.87
CA GLN A 487 22.33 -13.93 -17.21
C GLN A 487 21.39 -13.45 -16.10
N THR A 488 20.27 -12.86 -16.49
CA THR A 488 19.08 -12.70 -15.65
C THR A 488 18.00 -13.63 -16.21
N SER A 489 17.40 -14.48 -15.37
CA SER A 489 16.29 -15.36 -15.80
C SER A 489 15.14 -15.30 -14.83
N TYR A 490 13.92 -15.32 -15.35
CA TYR A 490 12.71 -15.27 -14.55
C TYR A 490 11.54 -15.99 -15.22
N THR A 491 10.53 -16.30 -14.41
CA THR A 491 9.24 -16.81 -14.87
C THR A 491 8.10 -15.94 -14.40
N THR A 492 7.02 -15.92 -15.18
CA THR A 492 5.84 -15.10 -14.93
C THR A 492 4.58 -15.96 -14.86
N PHE A 493 3.62 -15.54 -14.03
CA PHE A 493 2.33 -16.21 -13.91
C PHE A 493 1.54 -16.17 -15.23
N ASP A 494 1.49 -15.01 -15.89
CA ASP A 494 0.91 -14.85 -17.22
C ASP A 494 1.96 -15.15 -18.29
N ALA A 495 1.56 -15.85 -19.37
CA ALA A 495 2.46 -16.17 -20.47
C ALA A 495 2.84 -14.94 -21.29
N GLU A 496 1.96 -13.94 -21.37
CA GLU A 496 2.23 -12.67 -22.03
C GLU A 496 2.37 -11.58 -20.99
N ALA A 497 3.53 -10.91 -20.98
CA ALA A 497 3.77 -9.79 -20.09
C ALA A 497 4.84 -8.84 -20.64
N VAL A 498 4.97 -7.70 -19.96
CA VAL A 498 6.00 -6.69 -20.20
C VAL A 498 6.75 -6.43 -18.90
N GLU A 499 8.08 -6.50 -18.96
CA GLU A 499 8.95 -6.17 -17.83
C GLU A 499 9.91 -5.03 -18.16
N VAL A 500 10.29 -4.29 -17.12
CA VAL A 500 11.30 -3.24 -17.15
C VAL A 500 12.48 -3.68 -16.30
N LEU A 501 13.68 -3.72 -16.89
CA LEU A 501 14.91 -4.10 -16.22
C LEU A 501 15.94 -2.97 -16.29
N ARG A 502 16.56 -2.68 -15.15
CA ARG A 502 17.81 -1.94 -15.06
C ARG A 502 18.96 -2.91 -15.28
N LEU A 503 19.81 -2.66 -16.27
CA LEU A 503 20.94 -3.54 -16.58
C LEU A 503 22.26 -2.77 -16.65
N THR A 504 23.32 -3.37 -16.12
CA THR A 504 24.69 -2.86 -16.14
C THR A 504 25.29 -2.82 -17.55
N LYS A 505 24.77 -3.63 -18.48
CA LYS A 505 25.20 -3.70 -19.87
C LYS A 505 24.01 -4.06 -20.79
N LYS A 506 24.09 -3.61 -22.05
CA LYS A 506 23.13 -4.01 -23.09
C LYS A 506 23.18 -5.54 -23.29
N PRO A 507 22.02 -6.23 -23.31
CA PRO A 507 21.96 -7.66 -23.57
C PRO A 507 22.55 -8.02 -24.93
N SER A 508 23.25 -9.15 -24.99
CA SER A 508 23.65 -9.80 -26.23
C SER A 508 22.50 -10.61 -26.83
N THR A 509 21.60 -11.15 -25.99
CA THR A 509 20.47 -11.96 -26.43
C THR A 509 19.35 -11.94 -25.39
N VAL A 510 18.09 -11.97 -25.85
CA VAL A 510 16.91 -12.09 -25.00
C VAL A 510 16.04 -13.23 -25.55
N GLN A 511 15.53 -14.09 -24.68
CA GLN A 511 14.71 -15.25 -25.04
C GLN A 511 13.37 -15.22 -24.29
N SER A 512 12.32 -15.67 -24.96
CA SER A 512 11.01 -16.04 -24.39
C SER A 512 10.79 -17.53 -24.66
N GLY A 513 10.90 -18.35 -23.63
CA GLY A 513 11.04 -19.80 -23.75
C GLY A 513 12.18 -20.17 -24.70
N ILE A 514 11.87 -20.86 -25.79
CA ILE A 514 12.84 -21.25 -26.83
C ILE A 514 13.04 -20.18 -27.93
N THR A 515 12.24 -19.11 -27.92
CA THR A 515 12.24 -18.10 -28.99
C THR A 515 13.17 -16.93 -28.67
N PHE A 516 14.04 -16.60 -29.61
CA PHE A 516 14.88 -15.40 -29.52
C PHE A 516 14.07 -14.14 -29.86
N LEU A 517 14.07 -13.18 -28.94
CA LEU A 517 13.39 -11.90 -29.11
C LEU A 517 14.30 -10.89 -29.82
N LYS A 518 13.73 -10.17 -30.79
CA LYS A 518 14.42 -9.12 -31.52
C LYS A 518 14.43 -7.82 -30.73
N GLU A 519 15.50 -7.05 -30.86
CA GLU A 519 15.50 -5.64 -30.46
C GLU A 519 14.58 -4.85 -31.39
N ARG A 520 13.79 -3.93 -30.83
CA ARG A 520 12.77 -3.15 -31.53
C ARG A 520 12.85 -1.68 -31.10
N THR A 521 12.16 -0.83 -31.87
CA THR A 521 11.96 0.59 -31.52
C THR A 521 10.78 0.80 -30.57
N ASN A 522 9.84 -0.14 -30.53
CA ASN A 522 8.67 -0.16 -29.63
C ASN A 522 8.26 -1.62 -29.31
N LEU A 523 7.29 -1.78 -28.40
CA LEU A 523 6.82 -3.09 -27.91
C LEU A 523 5.42 -3.47 -28.41
N ASP A 524 5.05 -3.06 -29.63
CA ASP A 524 3.73 -3.40 -30.21
C ASP A 524 3.55 -4.91 -30.48
N ALA A 525 4.62 -5.69 -30.42
CA ALA A 525 4.62 -7.15 -30.43
C ALA A 525 5.87 -7.69 -29.67
N PRO A 526 5.98 -9.01 -29.41
CA PRO A 526 7.10 -9.58 -28.66
C PRO A 526 8.47 -9.14 -29.18
N GLY A 527 9.37 -8.79 -28.25
CA GLY A 527 10.64 -8.12 -28.53
C GLY A 527 11.14 -7.36 -27.30
N TRP A 528 12.24 -6.62 -27.46
CA TRP A 528 12.76 -5.78 -26.40
C TRP A 528 13.28 -4.44 -26.94
N THR A 529 13.28 -3.42 -26.10
CA THR A 529 13.83 -2.09 -26.40
C THR A 529 15.02 -1.80 -25.47
N TRP A 530 15.89 -0.88 -25.86
CA TRP A 530 17.04 -0.47 -25.06
C TRP A 530 17.18 1.04 -25.00
N LYS A 531 17.11 1.59 -23.78
CA LYS A 531 17.46 2.98 -23.49
C LYS A 531 18.82 3.02 -22.78
N LYS A 532 19.85 3.47 -23.50
CA LYS A 532 21.18 3.67 -22.92
C LYS A 532 21.15 4.78 -21.87
N LEU A 533 21.79 4.55 -20.73
CA LEU A 533 22.05 5.55 -19.69
C LEU A 533 23.56 5.84 -19.61
N ASN A 534 23.98 6.73 -18.71
CA ASN A 534 25.39 7.05 -18.50
C ASN A 534 26.26 5.80 -18.22
N LYS A 535 25.69 4.83 -17.48
CA LYS A 535 26.26 3.50 -17.28
C LYS A 535 25.16 2.45 -17.44
N GLY A 536 25.40 1.45 -18.27
CA GLY A 536 24.38 0.44 -18.61
C GLY A 536 23.17 1.04 -19.33
N GLY A 537 21.98 0.58 -18.98
CA GLY A 537 20.74 1.11 -19.52
C GLY A 537 19.49 0.43 -18.95
N VAL A 538 18.35 0.79 -19.54
CA VAL A 538 17.03 0.25 -19.23
C VAL A 538 16.59 -0.60 -20.42
N MET A 539 16.21 -1.84 -20.14
CA MET A 539 15.55 -2.71 -21.10
C MET A 539 14.07 -2.78 -20.77
N GLN A 540 13.22 -2.66 -21.77
CA GLN A 540 11.84 -3.16 -21.66
C GLN A 540 11.71 -4.39 -22.55
N VAL A 541 11.03 -5.42 -22.09
CA VAL A 541 10.85 -6.67 -22.84
C VAL A 541 9.39 -7.06 -22.82
N ARG A 542 8.82 -7.34 -24.00
CA ARG A 542 7.51 -7.96 -24.19
C ARG A 542 7.71 -9.39 -24.65
N HIS A 543 7.10 -10.34 -23.98
CA HIS A 543 7.25 -11.76 -24.26
C HIS A 543 5.89 -12.47 -24.32
N SER A 544 5.90 -13.73 -24.78
CA SER A 544 4.70 -14.56 -25.00
C SER A 544 4.87 -15.98 -24.47
N SER A 545 5.81 -16.17 -23.56
CA SER A 545 6.03 -17.40 -22.81
C SER A 545 6.40 -16.99 -21.40
N GLY A 546 5.87 -17.70 -20.39
CA GLY A 546 6.12 -17.40 -18.99
C GLY A 546 7.56 -17.69 -18.52
N GLU A 547 8.53 -17.86 -19.42
CA GLU A 547 9.96 -17.99 -19.12
C GLU A 547 10.75 -16.97 -19.96
N VAL A 548 11.59 -16.18 -19.30
CA VAL A 548 12.44 -15.18 -19.96
C VAL A 548 13.90 -15.35 -19.52
N ARG A 549 14.82 -15.24 -20.48
CA ARG A 549 16.26 -15.23 -20.24
C ARG A 549 16.91 -14.04 -20.94
N VAL A 550 17.68 -13.26 -20.19
CA VAL A 550 18.41 -12.09 -20.64
C VAL A 550 19.90 -12.36 -20.49
N ILE A 551 20.63 -12.45 -21.61
CA ILE A 551 22.06 -12.80 -21.66
C ILE A 551 22.87 -11.52 -21.96
N LYS A 552 23.95 -11.27 -21.23
CA LYS A 552 24.77 -10.03 -21.27
C LYS A 552 25.97 -10.06 -22.23
#